data_AF-A0A397SRA3-F1
#
_entry.id   AF-A0A397SRA3-F1
#
_cell.length_a   1.000
_cell.length_b   1.000
_cell.length_c   1.000
_cell.angle_alpha   90.00
_cell.angle_beta   90.00
_cell.angle_gamma   90.00
#
_symmetry.space_group_name_H-M   'P 1'
#
loop_
_entity.id
_entity.type
_entity.pdbx_description
1 polymer ?
#
loop_
_entity_poly.entity_id
_entity_poly.type
_entity_poly.pdbx_seq_one_letter_code
_entity_poly.pdbx_strand_id
1 'polypeptide(L)'
;MTYKEELLNNQNIFKHCVFEFTPLYHEGQRIYNEQYNGEWWERVHNSIPNGAKVLSIIIYSDATTCNHLGKTSEHPIYLTLGNIPSWIRNKPDAKVLLEYLPIIKSKDISQKRLKSFQLAKRSLYQHALNILTQSILDYKDNGFDLKMDDSELWCYPFISVMLGDLPENAAVTLTYNSINCNHPCHKCLVEKEKLNNVRLTDDHIILRTPESMKDIIAQGLT
;
A
#
# COMPACT_ATOMS: atom_id res chain seq x y z
N MET A 1 1.87 -19.30 -10.09
CA MET A 1 2.75 -18.18 -10.49
C MET A 1 2.18 -17.45 -11.73
N THR A 2 0.86 -17.48 -11.95
CA THR A 2 0.27 -17.21 -13.28
C THR A 2 -0.53 -15.89 -13.35
N TYR A 3 -0.93 -15.32 -12.20
CA TYR A 3 -1.75 -14.10 -12.13
C TYR A 3 -0.94 -12.79 -12.03
N LYS A 4 0.37 -12.87 -11.76
CA LYS A 4 1.20 -11.67 -11.49
C LYS A 4 1.45 -10.81 -12.73
N GLU A 5 1.35 -11.38 -13.93
CA GLU A 5 1.62 -10.69 -15.20
C GLU A 5 0.33 -10.29 -15.95
N GLU A 6 -0.85 -10.65 -15.44
CA GLU A 6 -2.11 -10.51 -16.15
C GLU A 6 -2.42 -9.05 -16.51
N LEU A 7 -2.10 -8.12 -15.61
CA LEU A 7 -2.28 -6.68 -15.86
C LEU A 7 -1.24 -6.12 -16.86
N LEU A 8 0.00 -6.63 -16.81
CA LEU A 8 1.07 -6.23 -17.73
C LEU A 8 0.77 -6.74 -19.15
N ASN A 9 0.09 -7.89 -19.27
CA ASN A 9 -0.31 -8.50 -20.53
C ASN A 9 -1.62 -7.91 -21.10
N ASN A 10 -2.36 -7.09 -20.33
CA ASN A 10 -3.57 -6.44 -20.82
C ASN A 10 -3.23 -5.20 -21.65
N GLN A 11 -3.00 -5.40 -22.95
CA GLN A 11 -2.65 -4.33 -23.91
C GLN A 11 -3.64 -3.13 -23.89
N ASN A 12 -4.93 -3.37 -23.61
CA ASN A 12 -5.92 -2.30 -23.57
C ASN A 12 -5.73 -1.34 -22.39
N ILE A 13 -5.18 -1.81 -21.29
CA ILE A 13 -4.84 -1.00 -20.13
C ILE A 13 -3.41 -0.48 -20.27
N PHE A 14 -2.49 -1.35 -20.68
CA PHE A 14 -1.07 -1.06 -20.72
C PHE A 14 -0.69 0.05 -21.70
N LYS A 15 -1.40 0.19 -22.83
CA LYS A 15 -1.21 1.30 -23.79
C LYS A 15 -1.44 2.70 -23.18
N HIS A 16 -2.08 2.78 -22.02
CA HIS A 16 -2.31 4.03 -21.30
C HIS A 16 -1.26 4.30 -20.21
N CYS A 17 -0.32 3.39 -19.97
CA CYS A 17 0.72 3.56 -18.96
C CYS A 17 1.63 4.75 -19.30
N VAL A 18 1.90 5.58 -18.29
CA VAL A 18 2.90 6.65 -18.32
C VAL A 18 4.08 6.24 -17.46
N PHE A 19 5.28 6.34 -18.02
CA PHE A 19 6.53 5.98 -17.34
C PHE A 19 7.41 7.20 -17.04
N GLU A 20 7.22 8.30 -17.76
CA GLU A 20 7.98 9.53 -17.54
C GLU A 20 7.40 10.34 -16.39
N PHE A 21 8.30 10.83 -15.53
CA PHE A 21 7.95 11.89 -14.59
C PHE A 21 7.65 13.17 -15.37
N THR A 22 6.46 13.74 -15.18
CA THR A 22 6.08 14.98 -15.87
C THR A 22 5.59 16.01 -14.86
N PRO A 23 6.32 17.10 -14.62
CA PRO A 23 5.82 18.12 -13.74
C PRO A 23 4.76 19.01 -14.40
N LEU A 24 3.52 18.98 -13.87
CA LEU A 24 2.43 19.90 -14.21
C LEU A 24 2.35 21.17 -13.33
N TYR A 25 2.03 22.30 -13.97
CA TYR A 25 1.83 23.59 -13.32
C TYR A 25 0.60 24.31 -13.86
N HIS A 26 -0.09 25.06 -13.01
CA HIS A 26 -1.17 25.98 -13.37
C HIS A 26 -0.97 27.28 -12.60
N GLU A 27 -0.90 28.40 -13.32
CA GLU A 27 -0.65 29.74 -12.73
C GLU A 27 0.59 29.78 -11.81
N GLY A 28 1.64 29.04 -12.19
CA GLY A 28 2.88 28.94 -11.40
C GLY A 28 2.78 28.03 -10.17
N GLN A 29 1.61 27.45 -9.88
CA GLN A 29 1.41 26.49 -8.81
C GLN A 29 1.51 25.06 -9.31
N ARG A 30 2.05 24.19 -8.45
CA ARG A 30 2.26 22.77 -8.73
C ARG A 30 0.92 22.01 -8.73
N ILE A 31 0.70 21.14 -9.72
CA ILE A 31 -0.49 20.26 -9.79
C ILE A 31 -0.09 18.80 -9.55
N TYR A 32 -0.90 18.11 -8.74
CA TYR A 32 -0.73 16.71 -8.36
C TYR A 32 -2.01 15.90 -8.62
N ASN A 33 -2.33 15.63 -9.88
CA ASN A 33 -3.50 14.84 -10.28
C ASN A 33 -3.19 13.34 -10.44
N GLU A 34 -1.98 12.98 -10.86
CA GLU A 34 -1.54 11.59 -11.02
C GLU A 34 -0.21 11.34 -10.30
N GLN A 35 0.09 10.06 -10.06
CA GLN A 35 1.30 9.71 -9.31
C GLN A 35 2.58 10.13 -10.02
N TYR A 36 2.64 10.02 -11.35
CA TYR A 36 3.78 10.45 -12.17
C TYR A 36 3.94 11.98 -12.29
N ASN A 37 3.09 12.75 -11.60
CA ASN A 37 3.28 14.19 -11.36
C ASN A 37 3.63 14.47 -9.88
N GLY A 38 3.61 13.44 -9.03
CA GLY A 38 3.89 13.52 -7.59
C GLY A 38 5.38 13.63 -7.26
N GLU A 39 5.68 14.29 -6.14
CA GLU A 39 7.03 14.32 -5.57
C GLU A 39 7.55 12.92 -5.23
N TRP A 40 6.66 12.00 -4.83
CA TRP A 40 7.05 10.61 -4.59
C TRP A 40 7.68 9.99 -5.85
N TRP A 41 7.08 10.22 -7.01
CA TRP A 41 7.58 9.68 -8.28
C TRP A 41 8.91 10.30 -8.66
N GLU A 42 9.04 11.62 -8.50
CA GLU A 42 10.29 12.34 -8.70
C GLU A 42 11.42 11.74 -7.86
N ARG A 43 11.17 11.52 -6.57
CA ARG A 43 12.16 10.93 -5.66
C ARG A 43 12.58 9.52 -6.08
N VAL A 44 11.63 8.64 -6.40
CA VAL A 44 11.98 7.26 -6.79
C VAL A 44 12.61 7.20 -8.18
N HIS A 45 12.18 8.05 -9.12
CA HIS A 45 12.79 8.18 -10.44
C HIS A 45 14.25 8.62 -10.35
N ASN A 46 14.57 9.56 -9.46
CA ASN A 46 15.94 10.00 -9.21
C ASN A 46 16.79 8.96 -8.44
N SER A 47 16.16 7.93 -7.86
CA SER A 47 16.85 6.88 -7.10
C SER A 47 17.23 5.64 -7.93
N ILE A 48 16.73 5.55 -9.17
CA ILE A 48 16.99 4.42 -10.08
C ILE A 48 18.04 4.80 -11.16
N PRO A 49 18.68 3.81 -11.81
CA PRO A 49 19.67 4.08 -12.85
C PRO A 49 19.10 4.87 -14.03
N ASN A 50 19.98 5.64 -14.70
CA ASN A 50 19.58 6.40 -15.88
C ASN A 50 19.09 5.46 -17.00
N GLY A 51 18.00 5.84 -17.66
CA GLY A 51 17.32 5.01 -18.67
C GLY A 51 16.29 4.03 -18.10
N ALA A 52 16.34 3.71 -16.81
CA ALA A 52 15.33 2.87 -16.17
C ALA A 52 14.01 3.62 -15.93
N LYS A 53 12.92 2.87 -15.82
CA LYS A 53 11.55 3.39 -15.61
C LYS A 53 10.97 2.93 -14.28
N VAL A 54 10.14 3.78 -13.69
CA VAL A 54 9.42 3.46 -12.45
C VAL A 54 8.18 2.66 -12.81
N LEU A 55 8.04 1.46 -12.24
CA LEU A 55 6.78 0.72 -12.24
C LEU A 55 6.11 0.90 -10.87
N SER A 56 5.13 1.79 -10.83
CA SER A 56 4.38 2.08 -9.62
C SER A 56 3.28 1.04 -9.41
N ILE A 57 3.35 0.34 -8.28
CA ILE A 57 2.40 -0.71 -7.88
C ILE A 57 1.54 -0.16 -6.75
N ILE A 58 0.23 -0.24 -6.93
CA ILE A 58 -0.77 0.08 -5.90
C ILE A 58 -1.40 -1.25 -5.48
N ILE A 59 -1.34 -1.53 -4.19
CA ILE A 59 -1.99 -2.69 -3.59
C ILE A 59 -3.20 -2.20 -2.80
N TYR A 60 -4.32 -2.88 -2.90
CA TYR A 60 -5.46 -2.58 -2.04
C TYR A 60 -6.09 -3.85 -1.48
N SER A 61 -6.56 -3.75 -0.24
CA SER A 61 -7.16 -4.86 0.50
C SER A 61 -8.45 -4.38 1.13
N ASP A 62 -9.50 -5.19 1.01
CA ASP A 62 -10.79 -4.92 1.65
C ASP A 62 -11.44 -6.25 2.04
N ALA A 63 -11.59 -6.49 3.35
CA ALA A 63 -12.23 -7.70 3.84
C ALA A 63 -13.73 -7.67 3.51
N THR A 64 -14.16 -8.57 2.61
CA THR A 64 -15.53 -8.63 2.13
C THR A 64 -16.30 -9.77 2.80
N THR A 65 -17.58 -9.52 3.10
CA THR A 65 -18.47 -10.52 3.67
C THR A 65 -19.13 -11.32 2.55
N CYS A 66 -18.90 -12.63 2.50
CA CYS A 66 -19.35 -13.49 1.41
C CYS A 66 -20.79 -14.00 1.57
N ASN A 67 -21.46 -13.73 2.69
CA ASN A 67 -22.84 -14.18 2.90
C ASN A 67 -23.71 -13.11 3.58
N HIS A 68 -25.02 -13.15 3.31
CA HIS A 68 -26.00 -12.23 3.89
C HIS A 68 -26.03 -12.25 5.44
N LEU A 69 -25.51 -13.33 6.05
CA LEU A 69 -25.50 -13.53 7.51
C LEU A 69 -24.19 -13.10 8.20
N GLY A 70 -23.16 -12.61 7.47
CA GLY A 70 -21.92 -12.14 8.11
C GLY A 70 -20.95 -13.21 8.64
N LYS A 71 -21.19 -14.49 8.35
CA LYS A 71 -20.46 -15.62 8.98
C LYS A 71 -19.18 -16.03 8.24
N THR A 72 -19.11 -15.72 6.95
CA THR A 72 -17.95 -16.01 6.10
C THR A 72 -17.46 -14.71 5.51
N SER A 73 -16.19 -14.42 5.77
CA SER A 73 -15.48 -13.28 5.18
C SER A 73 -14.32 -13.82 4.37
N GLU A 74 -14.04 -13.18 3.26
CA GLU A 74 -12.83 -13.34 2.48
C GLU A 74 -12.08 -12.03 2.50
N HIS A 75 -10.76 -12.09 2.36
CA HIS A 75 -9.92 -10.90 2.41
C HIS A 75 -9.10 -10.82 1.12
N PRO A 76 -9.73 -10.47 -0.01
CA PRO A 76 -9.03 -10.34 -1.27
C PRO A 76 -8.00 -9.20 -1.21
N ILE A 77 -6.84 -9.43 -1.81
CA ILE A 77 -5.84 -8.41 -2.07
C ILE A 77 -5.68 -8.24 -3.58
N TYR A 78 -5.79 -7.00 -4.02
CA TYR A 78 -5.77 -6.63 -5.43
C TYR A 78 -4.57 -5.76 -5.75
N LEU A 79 -4.19 -5.77 -7.02
CA LEU A 79 -3.12 -4.96 -7.58
C LEU A 79 -3.63 -4.12 -8.75
N THR A 80 -3.13 -2.89 -8.83
CA THR A 80 -3.22 -2.02 -10.01
C THR A 80 -1.93 -1.22 -10.16
N LEU A 81 -1.74 -0.53 -11.28
CA LEU A 81 -0.56 0.29 -11.52
C LEU A 81 -0.85 1.77 -11.32
N GLY A 82 0.09 2.45 -10.66
CA GLY A 82 0.14 3.91 -10.58
C GLY A 82 0.53 4.58 -11.90
N ASN A 83 1.13 3.83 -12.83
CA ASN A 83 1.44 4.28 -14.20
C ASN A 83 0.18 4.55 -15.03
N ILE A 84 -0.95 3.94 -14.67
CA ILE A 84 -2.21 4.08 -15.41
C ILE A 84 -2.95 5.34 -14.93
N PRO A 85 -3.45 6.21 -15.82
CA PRO A 85 -4.30 7.34 -15.45
C PRO A 85 -5.51 6.91 -14.62
N SER A 86 -5.88 7.72 -13.62
CA SER A 86 -6.98 7.48 -12.67
C SER A 86 -8.29 7.02 -13.33
N TRP A 87 -8.70 7.65 -14.42
CA TRP A 87 -9.94 7.32 -15.14
C TRP A 87 -9.93 5.94 -15.80
N ILE A 88 -8.76 5.44 -16.24
CA ILE A 88 -8.60 4.06 -16.71
C ILE A 88 -8.51 3.11 -15.51
N ARG A 89 -7.71 3.47 -14.49
CA ARG A 89 -7.52 2.69 -13.26
C ARG A 89 -8.83 2.39 -12.52
N ASN A 90 -9.83 3.26 -12.66
CA ASN A 90 -11.15 3.06 -12.07
C ASN A 90 -11.96 1.93 -12.72
N LYS A 91 -11.61 1.47 -13.93
CA LYS A 91 -12.28 0.35 -14.57
C LYS A 91 -11.96 -0.99 -13.86
N PRO A 92 -12.85 -1.99 -13.94
CA PRO A 92 -12.63 -3.30 -13.32
C PRO A 92 -11.43 -4.07 -13.90
N ASP A 93 -11.20 -3.96 -15.21
CA ASP A 93 -10.11 -4.62 -15.95
C ASP A 93 -8.72 -4.02 -15.68
N ALA A 94 -8.66 -2.87 -15.02
CA ALA A 94 -7.42 -2.25 -14.56
C ALA A 94 -6.99 -2.73 -13.16
N LYS A 95 -7.64 -3.75 -12.61
CA LYS A 95 -7.34 -4.32 -11.29
C LYS A 95 -7.31 -5.84 -11.39
N VAL A 96 -6.30 -6.45 -10.78
CA VAL A 96 -6.13 -7.91 -10.75
C VAL A 96 -6.20 -8.38 -9.32
N LEU A 97 -6.98 -9.43 -9.06
CA LEU A 97 -6.96 -10.14 -7.79
C LEU A 97 -5.64 -10.90 -7.69
N LEU A 98 -4.79 -10.55 -6.73
CA LEU A 98 -3.55 -11.28 -6.51
C LEU A 98 -3.84 -12.58 -5.77
N GLU A 99 -4.37 -12.48 -4.55
CA GLU A 99 -4.61 -13.60 -3.66
C GLU A 99 -5.69 -13.26 -2.62
N TYR A 100 -5.94 -14.20 -1.69
CA TYR A 100 -6.76 -13.98 -0.50
C TYR A 100 -5.88 -14.06 0.74
N LEU A 101 -5.88 -12.99 1.53
CA LEU A 101 -5.17 -12.95 2.80
C LEU A 101 -5.81 -13.92 3.81
N PRO A 102 -5.00 -14.66 4.57
CA PRO A 102 -5.50 -15.64 5.52
C PRO A 102 -6.27 -14.96 6.67
N ILE A 103 -7.43 -15.52 7.02
CA ILE A 103 -8.26 -15.06 8.13
C ILE A 103 -8.35 -16.15 9.20
N ILE A 104 -7.81 -15.89 10.38
CA ILE A 104 -8.04 -16.74 11.54
C ILE A 104 -9.32 -16.35 12.27
N LYS A 105 -10.18 -17.34 12.53
CA LYS A 105 -11.43 -17.15 13.26
C LYS A 105 -11.22 -17.54 14.72
N SER A 106 -11.65 -16.66 15.63
CA SER A 106 -11.74 -16.98 17.05
C SER A 106 -12.97 -17.85 17.30
N LYS A 107 -12.86 -18.82 18.21
CA LYS A 107 -13.98 -19.63 18.72
C LYS A 107 -15.02 -18.78 19.44
N ASP A 108 -14.57 -17.83 20.25
CA ASP A 108 -15.40 -16.96 21.07
C ASP A 108 -14.74 -15.60 21.34
N ILE A 109 -15.47 -14.72 22.04
CA ILE A 109 -15.02 -13.36 22.40
C ILE A 109 -13.82 -13.40 23.35
N SER A 110 -13.74 -14.42 24.23
CA SER A 110 -12.63 -14.57 25.18
C SER A 110 -11.33 -14.80 24.42
N GLN A 111 -11.32 -15.77 23.50
CA GLN A 111 -10.17 -16.05 22.65
C GLN A 111 -9.78 -14.85 21.80
N LYS A 112 -10.76 -14.14 21.22
CA LYS A 112 -10.51 -12.92 20.42
C LYS A 112 -9.78 -11.83 21.22
N ARG A 113 -9.98 -11.77 22.54
CA ARG A 113 -9.34 -10.78 23.43
C ARG A 113 -7.96 -11.23 23.94
N LEU A 114 -7.58 -12.50 23.76
CA LEU A 114 -6.27 -12.98 24.19
C LEU A 114 -5.16 -12.28 23.41
N LYS A 115 -4.15 -11.78 24.13
CA LYS A 115 -2.97 -11.14 23.53
C LYS A 115 -2.27 -12.07 22.54
N SER A 116 -2.15 -13.36 22.87
CA SER A 116 -1.55 -14.38 21.99
C SER A 116 -2.31 -14.54 20.68
N PHE A 117 -3.64 -14.55 20.70
CA PHE A 117 -4.47 -14.65 19.50
C PHE A 117 -4.32 -13.40 18.61
N GLN A 118 -4.33 -12.20 19.22
CA GLN A 118 -4.15 -10.95 18.48
C GLN A 118 -2.75 -10.84 17.86
N LEU A 119 -1.72 -11.32 18.56
CA LEU A 119 -0.35 -11.41 18.04
C LEU A 119 -0.27 -12.42 16.88
N ALA A 120 -0.90 -13.59 17.02
CA ALA A 120 -0.95 -14.58 15.94
C ALA A 120 -1.63 -14.01 14.68
N LYS A 121 -2.75 -13.28 14.84
CA LYS A 121 -3.43 -12.61 13.72
C LYS A 121 -2.51 -11.63 13.00
N ARG A 122 -1.82 -10.77 13.76
CA ARG A 122 -0.89 -9.76 13.22
C ARG A 122 0.31 -10.41 12.54
N SER A 123 0.93 -11.40 13.18
CA SER A 123 2.08 -12.12 12.64
C SER A 123 1.73 -12.84 11.34
N LEU A 124 0.57 -13.51 11.29
CA LEU A 124 0.10 -14.17 10.08
C LEU A 124 -0.15 -13.18 8.94
N TYR A 125 -0.77 -12.04 9.24
CA TYR A 125 -1.02 -10.98 8.25
C TYR A 125 0.29 -10.43 7.67
N GLN A 126 1.27 -10.09 8.53
CA GLN A 126 2.58 -9.61 8.09
C GLN A 126 3.36 -10.67 7.31
N HIS A 127 3.29 -11.94 7.73
CA HIS A 127 3.93 -13.02 7.01
C HIS A 127 3.34 -13.22 5.61
N ALA A 128 2.01 -13.17 5.48
CA ALA A 128 1.34 -13.23 4.19
C ALA A 128 1.74 -12.06 3.28
N LEU A 129 1.76 -10.83 3.81
CA LEU A 129 2.23 -9.67 3.04
C LEU A 129 3.69 -9.80 2.62
N ASN A 130 4.56 -10.31 3.50
CA ASN A 130 5.96 -10.55 3.15
C ASN A 130 6.13 -11.53 1.99
N ILE A 131 5.37 -12.63 1.98
CA ILE A 131 5.37 -13.59 0.87
C ILE A 131 4.89 -12.93 -0.42
N LEU A 132 3.80 -12.16 -0.35
CA LEU A 132 3.21 -11.48 -1.51
C LEU A 132 4.18 -10.46 -2.13
N THR A 133 4.84 -9.66 -1.30
CA THR A 133 5.74 -8.58 -1.75
C THR A 133 7.15 -9.06 -2.06
N GLN A 134 7.52 -10.29 -1.67
CA GLN A 134 8.86 -10.83 -1.93
C GLN A 134 9.25 -10.75 -3.40
N SER A 135 8.35 -11.12 -4.32
CA SER A 135 8.64 -11.05 -5.75
C SER A 135 8.88 -9.64 -6.27
N ILE A 136 8.34 -8.62 -5.60
CA ILE A 136 8.62 -7.22 -5.95
C ILE A 136 10.02 -6.84 -5.43
N LEU A 137 10.35 -7.28 -4.22
CA LEU A 137 11.64 -7.02 -3.58
C LEU A 137 12.81 -7.68 -4.34
N ASP A 138 12.58 -8.83 -4.97
CA ASP A 138 13.60 -9.53 -5.76
C ASP A 138 14.13 -8.69 -6.94
N TYR A 139 13.34 -7.72 -7.42
CA TYR A 139 13.73 -6.78 -8.49
C TYR A 139 14.19 -5.41 -7.99
N LYS A 140 14.31 -5.21 -6.68
CA LYS A 140 14.65 -3.91 -6.08
C LYS A 140 16.00 -3.37 -6.58
N ASP A 141 17.00 -4.23 -6.71
CA ASP A 141 18.37 -3.80 -6.99
C ASP A 141 18.69 -3.80 -8.50
N ASN A 142 18.09 -4.73 -9.26
CA ASN A 142 18.42 -4.94 -10.68
C ASN A 142 17.31 -4.51 -11.65
N GLY A 143 16.10 -4.23 -11.16
CA GLY A 143 14.93 -4.07 -12.02
C GLY A 143 14.65 -5.33 -12.84
N PHE A 144 13.84 -5.19 -13.88
CA PHE A 144 13.56 -6.24 -14.86
C PHE A 144 13.19 -5.64 -16.21
N ASP A 145 13.37 -6.42 -17.27
CA ASP A 145 12.97 -6.01 -18.62
C ASP A 145 11.49 -6.32 -18.86
N LEU A 146 10.71 -5.27 -19.05
CA LEU A 146 9.30 -5.34 -19.38
C LEU A 146 9.13 -5.31 -20.89
N LYS A 147 8.75 -6.45 -21.46
CA LYS A 147 8.51 -6.59 -22.89
C LYS A 147 7.17 -6.00 -23.29
N MET A 148 7.20 -5.15 -24.31
CA MET A 148 6.06 -4.61 -25.02
C MET A 148 6.10 -5.08 -26.47
N ASP A 149 4.99 -4.92 -27.18
CA ASP A 149 4.87 -5.39 -28.57
C ASP A 149 5.98 -4.84 -29.49
N ASP A 150 6.33 -3.55 -29.32
CA ASP A 150 7.31 -2.84 -30.17
C ASP A 150 8.57 -2.37 -29.42
N SER A 151 8.69 -2.62 -28.11
CA SER A 151 9.80 -2.10 -27.30
C SER A 151 10.04 -2.90 -26.02
N GLU A 152 11.21 -2.73 -25.42
CA GLU A 152 11.53 -3.28 -24.10
C GLU A 152 11.87 -2.14 -23.15
N LEU A 153 11.25 -2.13 -21.97
CA LEU A 153 11.47 -1.12 -20.94
C LEU A 153 12.15 -1.74 -19.73
N TRP A 154 13.33 -1.24 -19.37
CA TRP A 154 13.96 -1.63 -18.11
C TRP A 154 13.26 -0.93 -16.93
N CYS A 155 12.59 -1.70 -16.08
CA CYS A 155 11.68 -1.21 -15.06
C CYS A 155 12.12 -1.59 -13.65
N TYR A 156 11.91 -0.69 -12.69
CA TYR A 156 12.06 -0.93 -11.25
C TYR A 156 10.69 -0.86 -10.57
N PRO A 157 10.22 -1.95 -9.93
CA PRO A 157 8.93 -1.96 -9.28
C PRO A 157 8.99 -1.32 -7.88
N PHE A 158 8.02 -0.46 -7.58
CA PHE A 158 7.85 0.15 -6.27
C PHE A 158 6.41 0.03 -5.80
N ILE A 159 6.21 -0.38 -4.55
CA ILE A 159 4.90 -0.25 -3.90
C ILE A 159 4.72 1.21 -3.55
N SER A 160 3.87 1.91 -4.31
CA SER A 160 3.64 3.35 -4.14
C SER A 160 2.58 3.62 -3.07
N VAL A 161 1.54 2.79 -3.04
CA VAL A 161 0.41 2.94 -2.11
C VAL A 161 -0.10 1.57 -1.70
N MET A 162 -0.37 1.43 -0.40
CA MET A 162 -1.22 0.38 0.13
C MET A 162 -2.53 1.02 0.58
N LEU A 163 -3.62 0.73 -0.14
CA LEU A 163 -4.95 1.24 0.17
C LEU A 163 -5.67 0.24 1.07
N GLY A 164 -6.26 0.77 2.12
CA GLY A 164 -7.12 0.06 3.05
C GLY A 164 -7.87 1.08 3.89
N ASP A 165 -8.94 0.64 4.52
CA ASP A 165 -9.63 1.40 5.56
C ASP A 165 -8.87 1.29 6.90
N LEU A 166 -9.48 1.73 8.00
CA LEU A 166 -8.79 1.85 9.28
C LEU A 166 -8.25 0.51 9.84
N PRO A 167 -9.03 -0.60 9.86
CA PRO A 167 -8.55 -1.89 10.34
C PRO A 167 -7.38 -2.44 9.53
N GLU A 168 -7.40 -2.26 8.21
CA GLU A 168 -6.43 -2.77 7.25
C GLU A 168 -5.13 -2.00 7.42
N ASN A 169 -5.20 -0.68 7.46
CA ASN A 169 -4.04 0.17 7.76
C ASN A 169 -3.47 -0.15 9.13
N ALA A 170 -4.30 -0.38 10.14
CA ALA A 170 -3.82 -0.74 11.47
C ALA A 170 -3.14 -2.12 11.49
N ALA A 171 -3.61 -3.08 10.70
CA ALA A 171 -2.97 -4.38 10.54
C ALA A 171 -1.60 -4.27 9.87
N VAL A 172 -1.49 -3.44 8.81
CA VAL A 172 -0.23 -3.16 8.09
C VAL A 172 0.79 -2.48 8.99
N THR A 173 0.37 -1.46 9.74
CA THR A 173 1.28 -0.68 10.61
C THR A 173 1.44 -1.29 12.01
N LEU A 174 0.84 -2.45 12.27
CA LEU A 174 0.81 -3.11 13.58
C LEU A 174 0.29 -2.22 14.72
N THR A 175 -0.59 -1.28 14.42
CA THR A 175 -1.20 -0.38 15.41
C THR A 175 -2.46 -0.99 16.02
N TYR A 176 -2.91 -0.43 17.12
CA TYR A 176 -4.17 -0.84 17.73
C TYR A 176 -5.33 -0.17 16.99
N ASN A 177 -6.28 -0.98 16.53
CA ASN A 177 -7.46 -0.51 15.81
C ASN A 177 -8.56 -0.04 16.79
N SER A 178 -8.41 1.16 17.35
CA SER A 178 -9.44 1.81 18.15
C SER A 178 -9.28 3.32 18.17
N ILE A 179 -10.42 4.01 18.05
CA ILE A 179 -10.47 5.47 18.21
C ILE A 179 -10.20 5.93 19.64
N ASN A 180 -10.32 5.03 20.62
CA ASN A 180 -10.07 5.34 22.04
C ASN A 180 -8.59 5.32 22.42
N CYS A 181 -7.70 4.95 21.49
CA CYS A 181 -6.26 5.02 21.71
C CYS A 181 -5.79 6.47 21.83
N ASN A 182 -4.73 6.70 22.60
CA ASN A 182 -4.12 8.02 22.71
C ASN A 182 -3.59 8.52 21.36
N HIS A 183 -3.13 7.61 20.49
CA HIS A 183 -2.62 7.93 19.15
C HIS A 183 -3.32 7.07 18.08
N PRO A 184 -4.57 7.39 17.68
CA PRO A 184 -5.41 6.49 16.89
C PRO A 184 -5.13 6.54 15.38
N CYS A 185 -4.45 7.58 14.88
CA CYS A 185 -3.95 7.59 13.50
C CYS A 185 -3.00 6.40 13.29
N HIS A 186 -2.90 5.83 12.09
CA HIS A 186 -1.91 4.79 11.77
C HIS A 186 -0.60 5.38 11.20
N LYS A 187 -0.62 6.61 10.68
CA LYS A 187 0.54 7.28 10.06
C LYS A 187 1.38 8.11 11.03
N CYS A 188 0.78 8.72 12.03
CA CYS A 188 1.46 9.64 12.94
C CYS A 188 1.04 9.46 14.40
N LEU A 189 1.88 9.95 15.30
CA LEU A 189 1.72 9.89 16.75
C LEU A 189 0.99 11.11 17.31
N VAL A 190 0.17 11.78 16.50
CA VAL A 190 -0.67 12.88 17.01
C VAL A 190 -1.67 12.32 18.03
N GLU A 191 -1.76 13.00 19.18
CA GLU A 191 -2.69 12.65 20.25
C GLU A 191 -4.14 12.82 19.80
N LYS A 192 -5.05 11.98 20.30
CA LYS A 192 -6.47 12.00 19.93
C LYS A 192 -7.12 13.37 20.17
N GLU A 193 -6.73 14.07 21.24
CA GLU A 193 -7.23 15.41 21.59
C GLU A 193 -6.79 16.47 20.58
N LYS A 194 -5.71 16.22 19.84
CA LYS A 194 -5.10 17.16 18.89
C LYS A 194 -5.47 16.86 17.43
N LEU A 195 -6.20 15.80 17.12
CA LEU A 195 -6.52 15.42 15.74
C LEU A 195 -7.31 16.48 14.97
N ASN A 196 -8.15 17.27 15.67
CA ASN A 196 -8.91 18.36 15.07
C ASN A 196 -8.15 19.70 15.06
N ASN A 197 -6.89 19.72 15.50
CA ASN A 197 -6.09 20.93 15.55
C ASN A 197 -5.44 21.21 14.20
N VAL A 198 -6.09 22.08 13.41
CA VAL A 198 -5.58 22.54 12.10
C VAL A 198 -4.32 23.43 12.18
N ARG A 199 -3.86 23.78 13.40
CA ARG A 199 -2.66 24.60 13.63
C ARG A 199 -1.42 23.78 13.97
N LEU A 200 -1.50 22.45 13.92
CA LEU A 200 -0.31 21.60 14.05
C LEU A 200 0.66 21.91 12.91
N THR A 201 1.90 22.25 13.24
CA THR A 201 2.99 22.38 12.27
C THR A 201 3.70 21.03 12.11
N ASP A 202 4.40 20.85 11.01
CA ASP A 202 5.08 19.58 10.67
C ASP A 202 6.06 19.11 11.78
N ASP A 203 6.73 20.05 12.46
CA ASP A 203 7.65 19.76 13.58
C ASP A 203 6.94 19.08 14.78
N HIS A 204 5.62 19.26 14.91
CA HIS A 204 4.81 18.64 15.95
C HIS A 204 4.22 17.30 15.53
N ILE A 205 4.38 16.89 14.26
CA ILE A 205 3.80 15.66 13.70
C ILE A 205 4.91 14.61 13.57
N ILE A 206 5.03 13.76 14.58
CA ILE A 206 5.95 12.63 14.52
C ILE A 206 5.29 11.49 13.72
N LEU A 207 5.91 11.12 12.59
CA LEU A 207 5.45 10.01 11.76
C LEU A 207 5.83 8.66 12.37
N ARG A 208 5.00 7.65 12.14
CA ARG A 208 5.34 6.24 12.40
C ARG A 208 6.20 5.72 11.27
N THR A 209 7.49 5.61 11.53
CA THR A 209 8.45 4.92 10.67
C THR A 209 8.95 3.67 11.39
N PRO A 210 9.58 2.71 10.69
CA PRO A 210 10.22 1.57 11.36
C PRO A 210 11.19 1.99 12.46
N GLU A 211 11.92 3.10 12.27
CA GLU A 211 12.87 3.66 13.22
C GLU A 211 12.15 4.24 14.45
N SER A 212 11.20 5.17 14.24
CA SER A 212 10.50 5.82 15.36
C SER A 212 9.71 4.82 16.20
N MET A 213 9.12 3.80 15.56
CA MET A 213 8.39 2.76 16.27
C MET A 213 9.30 1.81 17.04
N LYS A 214 10.50 1.51 16.53
CA LYS A 214 11.51 0.74 17.29
C LYS A 214 11.91 1.48 18.56
N ASP A 215 12.14 2.78 18.48
CA ASP A 215 12.52 3.60 19.62
C ASP A 215 11.41 3.64 20.69
N ILE A 216 10.14 3.77 20.29
CA ILE A 216 8.98 3.73 21.19
C ILE A 216 8.86 2.38 21.90
N ILE A 217 9.05 1.28 21.16
CA ILE A 217 9.02 -0.06 21.73
C ILE A 217 10.17 -0.24 22.74
N ALA A 218 11.36 0.24 22.42
CA ALA A 218 12.52 0.18 23.32
C ALA A 218 12.28 0.98 24.62
N GLN A 219 11.47 2.04 24.56
CA GLN A 219 11.07 2.85 25.72
C GLN A 219 9.91 2.25 26.53
N GLY A 220 9.26 1.18 26.05
CA GLY A 220 8.15 0.50 26.73
C GLY A 220 6.80 1.24 26.66
N LEU A 221 6.62 2.15 25.71
CA LEU A 221 5.44 3.03 25.61
C LEU A 221 4.32 2.51 24.68
N THR A 222 4.17 1.19 24.54
CA THR A 222 3.17 0.56 23.66
C THR A 222 1.84 0.24 24.32
#